data_AF-A0A250WZK4-F1
#
_entry.id   AF-A0A250WZK4-F1
#
_cell.length_a   1.000
_cell.length_b   1.000
_cell.length_c   1.000
_cell.angle_alpha   90.00
_cell.angle_beta   90.00
_cell.angle_gamma   90.00
#
_symmetry.space_group_name_H-M   'P 1'
#
loop_
_entity.id
_entity.type
_entity.pdbx_description
1 polymer ?
#
loop_
_entity_poly.entity_id
_entity_poly.type
_entity_poly.pdbx_seq_one_letter_code
_entity_poly.pdbx_strand_id
1 'polypeptide(L)'
;MNLILKTEKRELALPIADKLNIPRENVFANQMLWQWDDETLEPSRLVGFDMSEPTARKQGKPQAIAQIKEKNSYSSHLQVVIIGDGITDLEAVQVSGGADLFIGFGGVEKRPKVQAEADWFVTDYADLEAAFLQSLQVIAVIGSGSFAFAAARMVAQNAKESSASIFRDKVKIWVRPGSDFEVPTRHPPA
;
A
#
# COMPACT_ATOMS: atom_id res chain seq x y z
N MET A 1 -4.44 2.37 -0.91
CA MET A 1 -3.40 1.38 -1.30
C MET A 1 -3.84 0.05 -0.73
N ASN A 2 -4.06 -0.97 -1.56
CA ASN A 2 -4.47 -2.29 -1.07
C ASN A 2 -3.22 -3.14 -0.93
N LEU A 3 -2.88 -3.51 0.31
CA LEU A 3 -1.76 -4.41 0.59
C LEU A 3 -2.25 -5.85 0.47
N ILE A 4 -1.47 -6.67 -0.24
CA ILE A 4 -1.84 -8.04 -0.58
C ILE A 4 -0.72 -8.96 -0.14
N LEU A 5 -1.07 -9.99 0.62
CA LEU A 5 -0.12 -10.99 1.09
C LEU A 5 -0.25 -12.24 0.24
N LYS A 6 0.84 -12.60 -0.43
CA LYS A 6 0.99 -13.94 -1.02
C LYS A 6 1.90 -14.79 -0.15
N THR A 7 1.44 -15.97 0.23
CA THR A 7 2.30 -16.99 0.86
C THR A 7 2.03 -18.38 0.25
N GLU A 8 2.78 -19.38 0.70
CA GLU A 8 2.53 -20.78 0.34
C GLU A 8 1.38 -21.41 1.13
N LYS A 9 1.13 -20.99 2.38
CA LYS A 9 0.15 -21.62 3.27
C LYS A 9 -0.77 -20.59 3.93
N ARG A 10 -2.06 -20.65 3.63
CA ARG A 10 -3.05 -19.65 4.05
C ARG A 10 -3.17 -19.56 5.57
N GLU A 11 -3.17 -20.69 6.25
CA GLU A 11 -3.31 -20.81 7.71
C GLU A 11 -2.16 -20.12 8.45
N LEU A 12 -0.97 -20.06 7.84
CA LEU A 12 0.18 -19.37 8.41
C LEU A 12 0.17 -17.86 8.10
N ALA A 13 -0.40 -17.45 6.97
CA ALA A 13 -0.51 -16.03 6.63
C ALA A 13 -1.65 -15.32 7.35
N LEU A 14 -2.78 -15.98 7.61
CA LEU A 14 -3.95 -15.30 8.20
C LEU A 14 -3.62 -14.61 9.53
N PRO A 15 -2.90 -15.22 10.50
CA PRO A 15 -2.51 -14.54 11.72
C PRO A 15 -1.60 -13.31 11.49
N ILE A 16 -0.77 -13.34 10.45
CA ILE A 16 0.09 -12.22 10.06
C ILE A 16 -0.75 -11.11 9.44
N ALA A 17 -1.68 -11.47 8.54
CA ALA A 17 -2.61 -10.54 7.91
C ALA A 17 -3.47 -9.83 8.96
N ASP A 18 -4.01 -10.57 9.92
CA ASP A 18 -4.84 -10.03 11.01
C ASP A 18 -4.00 -9.04 11.87
N LYS A 19 -2.73 -9.35 12.18
CA LYS A 19 -1.83 -8.42 12.89
C LYS A 19 -1.49 -7.16 12.10
N LEU A 20 -1.45 -7.25 10.78
CA LEU A 20 -1.16 -6.13 9.88
C LEU A 20 -2.43 -5.39 9.43
N ASN A 21 -3.61 -5.75 9.97
CA ASN A 21 -4.91 -5.20 9.55
C ASN A 21 -5.19 -5.36 8.05
N ILE A 22 -4.74 -6.47 7.46
CA ILE A 22 -4.98 -6.79 6.05
C ILE A 22 -6.23 -7.66 5.96
N PRO A 23 -7.26 -7.25 5.19
CA PRO A 23 -8.45 -8.06 4.97
C PRO A 23 -8.10 -9.45 4.44
N ARG A 24 -8.78 -10.49 4.94
CA ARG A 24 -8.50 -11.90 4.56
C ARG A 24 -8.76 -12.20 3.07
N GLU A 25 -9.58 -11.39 2.42
CA GLU A 25 -9.82 -11.37 0.97
C GLU A 25 -8.61 -10.89 0.15
N ASN A 26 -7.68 -10.19 0.78
CA ASN A 26 -6.41 -9.74 0.19
C ASN A 26 -5.26 -10.72 0.50
N VAL A 27 -5.56 -11.91 1.03
CA VAL A 27 -4.58 -12.97 1.28
C VAL A 27 -4.74 -14.05 0.23
N PHE A 28 -3.72 -14.19 -0.63
CA PHE A 28 -3.66 -15.21 -1.68
C PHE A 28 -2.66 -16.28 -1.26
N ALA A 29 -3.14 -17.47 -0.92
CA ALA A 29 -2.30 -18.55 -0.44
C ALA A 29 -2.98 -19.90 -0.61
N ASN A 30 -2.20 -20.98 -0.71
CA ASN A 30 -2.79 -22.31 -0.81
C ASN A 30 -3.43 -22.68 0.51
N GLN A 31 -4.68 -23.15 0.44
CA GLN A 31 -5.38 -23.71 1.56
C GLN A 31 -4.97 -25.18 1.75
N MET A 32 -4.66 -25.55 2.98
CA MET A 32 -4.36 -26.93 3.35
C MET A 32 -5.68 -27.65 3.65
N LEU A 33 -5.88 -28.79 3.00
CA LEU A 33 -7.03 -29.66 3.27
C LEU A 33 -6.65 -30.65 4.37
N TRP A 34 -7.31 -30.53 5.52
CA TRP A 34 -7.11 -31.40 6.67
C TRP A 34 -8.24 -32.42 6.76
N GLN A 35 -7.87 -33.65 7.07
CA GLN A 35 -8.79 -34.68 7.52
C GLN A 35 -9.12 -34.36 8.97
N TRP A 36 -10.41 -34.37 9.29
CA TRP A 36 -10.89 -34.17 10.64
C TRP A 36 -11.11 -35.52 11.28
N ASP A 37 -10.77 -35.61 12.56
CA ASP A 37 -11.17 -36.74 13.39
C ASP A 37 -12.59 -36.48 13.92
N ASP A 38 -13.51 -37.39 13.64
CA ASP A 38 -14.92 -37.27 14.00
C ASP A 38 -15.15 -37.33 15.53
N GLU A 39 -14.21 -37.89 16.30
CA GLU A 39 -14.31 -38.02 17.76
C GLU A 39 -13.74 -36.80 18.50
N THR A 40 -12.58 -36.31 18.07
CA THR A 40 -11.88 -35.20 18.73
C THR A 40 -12.23 -33.84 18.11
N LEU A 41 -12.82 -33.81 16.92
CA LEU A 41 -13.06 -32.61 16.11
C LEU A 41 -11.78 -31.79 15.86
N GLU A 42 -10.63 -32.46 15.87
CA GLU A 42 -9.32 -31.85 15.58
C GLU A 42 -8.80 -32.32 14.21
N PRO A 43 -7.98 -31.48 13.54
CA PRO A 43 -7.34 -31.88 12.29
C PRO A 43 -6.29 -32.96 12.56
N SER A 44 -6.48 -34.16 11.99
CA SER A 44 -5.64 -35.33 12.23
C SER A 44 -4.54 -35.51 11.19
N ARG A 45 -4.83 -35.24 9.91
CA ARG A 45 -3.86 -35.46 8.82
C ARG A 45 -4.05 -34.48 7.67
N LEU A 46 -2.94 -34.02 7.09
CA LEU A 46 -2.97 -33.28 5.83
C LEU A 46 -3.33 -34.24 4.67
N VAL A 47 -4.47 -34.00 4.03
CA VAL A 47 -4.99 -34.84 2.93
C VAL A 47 -4.54 -34.29 1.58
N GLY A 48 -4.25 -33.00 1.50
CA GLY A 48 -3.78 -32.36 0.29
C GLY A 48 -3.88 -30.84 0.36
N PHE A 49 -3.86 -30.22 -0.81
CA PHE A 49 -4.03 -28.78 -0.98
C PHE A 49 -5.26 -28.54 -1.84
N ASP A 50 -5.96 -27.43 -1.59
CA ASP A 50 -7.04 -27.01 -2.45
C ASP A 50 -6.47 -26.58 -3.82
N MET A 51 -6.76 -27.37 -4.85
CA MET A 51 -6.30 -27.14 -6.22
C MET A 51 -7.18 -26.13 -6.99
N SER A 52 -8.30 -25.68 -6.39
CA SER A 52 -9.15 -24.63 -6.95
C SER A 52 -8.58 -23.24 -6.72
N GLU A 53 -7.68 -23.08 -5.74
CA GLU A 53 -6.99 -21.83 -5.46
C GLU A 53 -6.00 -21.49 -6.59
N PRO A 54 -5.96 -20.22 -7.08
CA PRO A 54 -5.07 -19.80 -8.17
C PRO A 54 -3.60 -20.06 -7.86
N THR A 55 -3.25 -20.05 -6.57
CA THR A 55 -1.88 -20.21 -6.08
C THR A 55 -1.37 -21.64 -6.08
N ALA A 56 -2.24 -22.64 -6.33
CA ALA A 56 -1.89 -24.06 -6.29
C ALA A 56 -1.09 -24.52 -7.53
N ARG A 57 -1.07 -23.71 -8.60
CA ARG A 57 -0.31 -23.97 -9.83
C ARG A 57 0.97 -23.14 -9.89
N LYS A 58 2.02 -23.67 -10.54
CA LYS A 58 3.20 -22.87 -10.95
C LYS A 58 2.66 -21.68 -11.75
N GLN A 59 2.92 -20.43 -11.32
CA GLN A 59 2.31 -19.14 -11.75
C GLN A 59 1.19 -18.55 -10.88
N GLY A 60 1.04 -18.97 -9.63
CA GLY A 60 0.05 -18.38 -8.70
C GLY A 60 0.13 -16.87 -8.47
N LYS A 61 1.34 -16.28 -8.48
CA LYS A 61 1.55 -14.84 -8.27
C LYS A 61 1.03 -13.98 -9.45
N PRO A 62 1.41 -14.26 -10.72
CA PRO A 62 0.79 -13.61 -11.88
C PRO A 62 -0.73 -13.69 -11.90
N GLN A 63 -1.31 -14.85 -11.55
CA GLN A 63 -2.77 -15.02 -11.55
C GLN A 63 -3.45 -14.17 -10.47
N ALA A 64 -2.87 -14.09 -9.27
CA ALA A 64 -3.36 -13.19 -8.23
C ALA A 64 -3.33 -11.73 -8.72
N ILE A 65 -2.24 -11.30 -9.36
CA ILE A 65 -2.11 -9.94 -9.93
C ILE A 65 -3.18 -9.67 -11.00
N ALA A 66 -3.42 -10.63 -11.89
CA ALA A 66 -4.47 -10.52 -12.89
C ALA A 66 -5.85 -10.35 -12.24
N GLN A 67 -6.18 -11.14 -11.20
CA GLN A 67 -7.43 -11.00 -10.45
C GLN A 67 -7.54 -9.65 -9.74
N ILE A 68 -6.43 -9.11 -9.24
CA ILE A 68 -6.40 -7.78 -8.61
C ILE A 68 -6.68 -6.69 -9.64
N LYS A 69 -6.02 -6.76 -10.81
CA LYS A 69 -6.23 -5.83 -11.92
C LYS A 69 -7.66 -5.90 -12.44
N GLU A 70 -8.24 -7.10 -12.53
CA GLU A 70 -9.63 -7.31 -12.96
C GLU A 70 -10.65 -6.75 -11.94
N LYS A 71 -10.50 -7.07 -10.65
CA LYS A 71 -11.37 -6.55 -9.58
C LYS A 71 -11.33 -5.02 -9.48
N ASN A 72 -10.20 -4.41 -9.82
CA ASN A 72 -9.99 -2.97 -9.75
C ASN A 72 -10.02 -2.31 -11.13
N SER A 73 -10.65 -2.96 -12.12
CA SER A 73 -10.74 -2.49 -13.51
C SER A 73 -11.40 -1.10 -13.69
N TYR A 74 -12.13 -0.62 -12.68
CA TYR A 74 -12.66 0.75 -12.64
C TYR A 74 -11.57 1.83 -12.46
N SER A 75 -10.37 1.45 -12.02
CA SER A 75 -9.24 2.36 -11.86
C SER A 75 -8.38 2.37 -13.12
N SER A 76 -8.48 3.42 -13.94
CA SER A 76 -7.74 3.56 -15.20
C SER A 76 -6.21 3.59 -15.07
N HIS A 77 -5.68 3.74 -13.84
CA HIS A 77 -4.25 3.87 -13.55
C HIS A 77 -3.81 3.04 -12.34
N LEU A 78 -4.34 1.82 -12.19
CA LEU A 78 -3.91 0.93 -11.10
C LEU A 78 -2.46 0.47 -11.34
N GLN A 79 -1.56 0.90 -10.46
CA GLN A 79 -0.20 0.37 -10.38
C GLN A 79 -0.13 -0.72 -9.31
N VAL A 80 0.43 -1.87 -9.68
CA VAL A 80 0.69 -3.00 -8.79
C VAL A 80 2.19 -3.11 -8.58
N VAL A 81 2.62 -3.01 -7.32
CA VAL A 81 4.02 -3.16 -6.91
C VAL A 81 4.16 -4.46 -6.13
N ILE A 82 5.15 -5.27 -6.47
CA ILE A 82 5.54 -6.44 -5.68
C ILE A 82 6.76 -6.10 -4.86
N ILE A 83 6.73 -6.45 -3.58
CA ILE A 83 7.88 -6.36 -2.68
C ILE A 83 8.20 -7.78 -2.18
N GLY A 84 9.41 -8.27 -2.43
CA GLY A 84 9.78 -9.63 -2.03
C GLY A 84 11.26 -9.95 -2.23
N ASP A 85 11.73 -11.01 -1.60
CA ASP A 85 13.11 -11.47 -1.63
C ASP A 85 13.35 -12.59 -2.66
N GLY A 86 12.28 -13.25 -3.10
CA GLY A 86 12.35 -14.49 -3.88
C GLY A 86 12.44 -14.29 -5.40
N ILE A 87 13.05 -15.27 -6.07
CA ILE A 87 13.05 -15.35 -7.55
C ILE A 87 11.61 -15.48 -8.08
N THR A 88 10.72 -16.14 -7.34
CA THR A 88 9.31 -16.25 -7.74
C THR A 88 8.56 -14.92 -7.65
N ASP A 89 9.02 -13.95 -6.84
CA ASP A 89 8.49 -12.58 -6.82
C ASP A 89 8.92 -11.82 -8.08
N LEU A 90 10.19 -11.96 -8.44
CA LEU A 90 10.75 -11.40 -9.68
C LEU A 90 10.04 -11.96 -10.93
N GLU A 91 9.83 -13.27 -11.00
CA GLU A 91 9.11 -13.91 -12.11
C GLU A 91 7.69 -13.37 -12.27
N ALA A 92 7.04 -12.91 -11.19
CA ALA A 92 5.68 -12.38 -11.25
C ALA A 92 5.56 -11.04 -11.99
N VAL A 93 6.69 -10.36 -12.22
CA VAL A 93 6.77 -9.06 -12.92
C VAL A 93 7.21 -9.27 -14.37
N GLN A 94 7.86 -10.39 -14.67
CA GLN A 94 8.34 -10.76 -16.02
C GLN A 94 7.26 -11.39 -16.92
N VAL A 95 6.09 -11.73 -16.38
CA VAL A 95 4.96 -12.31 -17.13
C VAL A 95 4.08 -11.20 -17.73
N SER A 96 3.56 -11.42 -18.94
CA SER A 96 2.58 -10.52 -19.56
C SER A 96 1.35 -10.35 -18.67
N GLY A 97 1.02 -9.11 -18.30
CA GLY A 97 -0.06 -8.79 -17.35
C GLY A 97 0.34 -8.89 -15.87
N GLY A 98 1.63 -9.07 -15.57
CA GLY A 98 2.21 -9.07 -14.23
C GLY A 98 2.22 -7.69 -13.55
N ALA A 99 2.96 -7.57 -12.46
CA ALA A 99 3.10 -6.32 -11.73
C ALA A 99 3.85 -5.27 -12.56
N ASP A 100 3.69 -4.00 -12.18
CA ASP A 100 4.26 -2.86 -12.90
C ASP A 100 5.65 -2.47 -12.36
N LEU A 101 5.96 -2.83 -11.12
CA LEU A 101 7.24 -2.58 -10.46
C LEU A 101 7.60 -3.74 -9.51
N PHE A 102 8.87 -4.13 -9.51
CA PHE A 102 9.43 -5.05 -8.53
C PHE A 102 10.43 -4.37 -7.59
N ILE A 103 10.16 -4.46 -6.29
CA ILE A 103 11.10 -4.05 -5.25
C ILE A 103 11.66 -5.30 -4.55
N GLY A 104 12.95 -5.55 -4.77
CA GLY A 104 13.68 -6.62 -4.10
C GLY A 104 13.97 -6.28 -2.64
N PHE A 105 13.58 -7.15 -1.70
CA PHE A 105 13.86 -6.97 -0.28
C PHE A 105 14.97 -7.91 0.20
N GLY A 106 16.11 -7.35 0.58
CA GLY A 106 17.31 -8.08 1.03
C GLY A 106 17.63 -7.95 2.51
N GLY A 107 16.65 -7.56 3.35
CA GLY A 107 16.88 -7.35 4.79
C GLY A 107 17.10 -8.65 5.58
N VAL A 108 16.56 -9.77 5.09
CA VAL A 108 16.76 -11.10 5.69
C VAL A 108 17.87 -11.87 4.96
N GLU A 109 17.71 -12.05 3.66
CA GLU A 109 18.68 -12.77 2.81
C GLU A 109 18.94 -12.00 1.52
N LYS A 110 20.22 -11.81 1.17
CA LYS A 110 20.61 -11.15 -0.08
C LYS A 110 20.84 -12.19 -1.17
N ARG A 111 19.91 -12.26 -2.12
CA ARG A 111 20.01 -13.14 -3.28
C ARG A 111 20.57 -12.37 -4.47
N PRO A 112 21.78 -12.68 -4.98
CA PRO A 112 22.44 -11.89 -6.02
C PRO A 112 21.61 -11.72 -7.30
N LYS A 113 20.88 -12.77 -7.71
CA LYS A 113 20.02 -12.73 -8.89
C LYS A 113 18.87 -11.72 -8.73
N VAL A 114 18.23 -11.69 -7.56
CA VAL A 114 17.12 -10.78 -7.27
C VAL A 114 17.62 -9.35 -7.17
N GLN A 115 18.80 -9.15 -6.56
CA GLN A 115 19.43 -7.82 -6.49
C GLN A 115 19.80 -7.26 -7.87
N ALA A 116 20.25 -8.11 -8.79
CA ALA A 116 20.65 -7.70 -10.13
C ALA A 116 19.46 -7.37 -11.05
N GLU A 117 18.32 -8.04 -10.85
CA GLU A 117 17.15 -7.95 -11.74
C GLU A 117 15.99 -7.11 -11.15
N ALA A 118 16.06 -6.68 -9.88
CA ALA A 118 15.02 -5.83 -9.29
C ALA A 118 15.11 -4.37 -9.77
N ASP A 119 13.95 -3.74 -10.00
CA ASP A 119 13.88 -2.32 -10.37
C ASP A 119 14.41 -1.42 -9.25
N TRP A 120 14.15 -1.82 -8.01
CA TRP A 120 14.73 -1.22 -6.82
C TRP A 120 15.03 -2.30 -5.78
N PHE A 121 16.19 -2.24 -5.14
CA PHE A 121 16.58 -3.17 -4.11
C PHE A 121 16.81 -2.44 -2.78
N VAL A 122 16.12 -2.89 -1.74
CA VAL A 122 16.19 -2.31 -0.40
C VAL A 122 16.58 -3.37 0.62
N THR A 123 17.26 -2.96 1.68
CA THR A 123 17.63 -3.87 2.78
C THR A 123 16.93 -3.52 4.09
N ASP A 124 16.32 -2.35 4.18
CA ASP A 124 15.57 -1.89 5.34
C ASP A 124 14.19 -1.37 4.92
N TYR A 125 13.18 -1.58 5.74
CA TYR A 125 11.86 -1.00 5.53
C TYR A 125 11.88 0.53 5.67
N ALA A 126 12.84 1.09 6.42
CA ALA A 126 13.04 2.54 6.52
C ALA A 126 13.27 3.21 5.17
N ASP A 127 13.90 2.51 4.20
CA ASP A 127 14.12 3.03 2.85
C ASP A 127 12.78 3.19 2.10
N LEU A 128 11.88 2.21 2.26
CA LEU A 128 10.54 2.23 1.69
C LEU A 128 9.69 3.33 2.32
N GLU A 129 9.75 3.46 3.66
CA GLU A 129 9.05 4.52 4.38
C GLU A 129 9.54 5.91 3.95
N ALA A 130 10.85 6.10 3.84
CA ALA A 130 11.43 7.37 3.41
C ALA A 130 11.00 7.74 1.98
N ALA A 131 11.02 6.79 1.05
CA ALA A 131 10.54 7.03 -0.31
C ALA A 131 9.04 7.35 -0.35
N PHE A 132 8.24 6.65 0.46
CA PHE A 132 6.81 6.93 0.60
C PHE A 132 6.58 8.36 1.12
N LEU A 133 7.26 8.75 2.20
CA LEU A 133 7.18 10.10 2.77
C LEU A 133 7.56 11.20 1.77
N GLN A 134 8.53 10.94 0.89
CA GLN A 134 8.92 11.88 -0.16
C GLN A 134 7.84 12.05 -1.24
N SER A 135 7.10 10.98 -1.55
CA SER A 135 5.99 11.01 -2.51
C SER A 135 4.72 11.69 -1.98
N LEU A 136 4.64 11.95 -0.66
CA LEU A 136 3.53 12.69 -0.07
C LEU A 136 3.36 14.07 -0.71
N GLN A 137 2.12 14.38 -1.06
CA GLN A 137 1.76 15.61 -1.74
C GLN A 137 1.92 16.82 -0.82
N VAL A 138 2.46 17.90 -1.38
CA VAL A 138 2.50 19.21 -0.69
C VAL A 138 1.20 19.94 -0.98
N ILE A 139 0.49 20.35 0.06
CA ILE A 139 -0.68 21.19 -0.08
C ILE A 139 -0.24 22.65 -0.17
N ALA A 140 -0.66 23.33 -1.22
CA ALA A 140 -0.51 24.78 -1.36
C ALA A 140 -1.88 25.45 -1.43
N VAL A 141 -2.14 26.40 -0.53
CA VAL A 141 -3.32 27.28 -0.60
C VAL A 141 -2.87 28.61 -1.20
N ILE A 142 -3.50 29.02 -2.29
CA ILE A 142 -3.19 30.25 -3.00
C ILE A 142 -4.29 31.27 -2.68
N GLY A 143 -3.97 32.27 -1.86
CA GLY A 143 -4.92 33.31 -1.48
C GLY A 143 -4.65 33.88 -0.08
N SER A 144 -4.99 35.15 0.11
CA SER A 144 -4.73 35.90 1.35
C SER A 144 -5.98 36.45 2.04
N GLY A 145 -7.18 36.06 1.59
CA GLY A 145 -8.44 36.46 2.22
C GLY A 145 -8.72 35.69 3.52
N SER A 146 -9.65 36.19 4.32
CA SER A 146 -10.14 35.52 5.55
C SER A 146 -10.57 34.07 5.31
N PHE A 147 -11.25 33.82 4.19
CA PHE A 147 -11.63 32.48 3.78
C PHE A 147 -10.42 31.58 3.47
N ALA A 148 -9.37 32.11 2.83
CA ALA A 148 -8.18 31.34 2.50
C ALA A 148 -7.45 30.87 3.78
N PHE A 149 -7.38 31.73 4.80
CA PHE A 149 -6.81 31.34 6.10
C PHE A 149 -7.66 30.32 6.84
N ALA A 150 -8.99 30.48 6.83
CA ALA A 150 -9.90 29.51 7.44
C ALA A 150 -9.80 28.13 6.77
N ALA A 151 -9.79 28.10 5.43
CA ALA A 151 -9.63 26.88 4.65
C ALA A 151 -8.26 26.24 4.89
N ALA A 152 -7.17 27.02 4.87
CA ALA A 152 -5.84 26.50 5.13
C ALA A 152 -5.71 25.88 6.53
N ARG A 153 -6.39 26.47 7.53
CA ARG A 153 -6.43 25.91 8.89
C ARG A 153 -7.16 24.56 8.93
N MET A 154 -8.33 24.45 8.31
CA MET A 154 -9.07 23.18 8.25
C MET A 154 -8.26 22.09 7.52
N VAL A 155 -7.63 22.46 6.40
CA VAL A 155 -6.78 21.54 5.63
C VAL A 155 -5.55 21.11 6.44
N ALA A 156 -4.91 22.02 7.17
CA ALA A 156 -3.78 21.69 8.03
C ALA A 156 -4.17 20.79 9.22
N GLN A 157 -5.37 20.95 9.77
CA GLN A 157 -5.90 20.05 10.82
C GLN A 157 -6.12 18.65 10.27
N ASN A 158 -6.82 18.52 9.15
CA ASN A 158 -7.07 17.23 8.51
C ASN A 158 -5.78 16.52 8.08
N ALA A 159 -4.78 17.27 7.60
CA ALA A 159 -3.48 16.71 7.21
C ALA A 159 -2.68 16.16 8.41
N LYS A 160 -2.89 16.69 9.62
CA LYS A 160 -2.22 16.23 10.85
C LYS A 160 -2.90 15.04 11.52
N GLU A 161 -4.22 14.95 11.44
CA GLU A 161 -4.99 13.95 12.18
C GLU A 161 -5.02 12.58 11.52
N SER A 162 -4.69 12.48 10.22
CA SER A 162 -4.71 11.22 9.50
C SER A 162 -3.36 10.50 9.58
N SER A 163 -3.30 9.39 10.33
CA SER A 163 -2.16 8.46 10.33
C SER A 163 -1.93 7.77 8.99
N ALA A 164 -2.88 7.88 8.06
CA ALA A 164 -2.82 7.41 6.68
C ALA A 164 -2.78 8.59 5.67
N SER A 165 -2.33 9.77 6.10
CA SER A 165 -2.29 10.97 5.26
C SER A 165 -1.40 10.76 4.03
N ILE A 166 -1.96 10.99 2.85
CA ILE A 166 -1.22 11.12 1.57
C ILE A 166 -0.55 12.49 1.42
N PHE A 167 -0.72 13.37 2.40
CA PHE A 167 -0.21 14.74 2.42
C PHE A 167 0.88 14.92 3.46
N ARG A 168 1.82 15.81 3.17
CA ARG A 168 2.81 16.25 4.16
C ARG A 168 2.15 17.02 5.30
N ASP A 169 2.80 17.01 6.45
CA ASP A 169 2.42 17.71 7.68
C ASP A 169 2.42 19.24 7.57
N LYS A 170 2.97 19.78 6.48
CA LYS A 170 3.09 21.22 6.21
C LYS A 170 2.24 21.66 5.03
N VAL A 171 1.35 22.61 5.31
CA VAL A 171 0.60 23.36 4.30
C VAL A 171 1.34 24.65 3.99
N LYS A 172 1.60 24.93 2.71
CA LYS A 172 2.16 26.21 2.26
C LYS A 172 1.01 27.16 1.91
N ILE A 173 1.05 28.39 2.39
CA ILE A 173 0.11 29.43 1.98
C ILE A 173 0.87 30.47 1.19
N TRP A 174 0.43 30.74 -0.03
CA TRP A 174 0.95 31.85 -0.81
C TRP A 174 0.08 33.09 -0.58
N VAL A 175 0.71 34.15 -0.08
CA VAL A 175 0.10 35.46 0.15
C VAL A 175 0.65 36.41 -0.91
N ARG A 176 -0.25 37.08 -1.64
CA ARG A 176 0.16 38.06 -2.64
C ARG A 176 0.93 39.19 -1.95
N PRO A 177 2.15 39.53 -2.41
CA PRO A 177 2.88 40.69 -1.89
C PRO A 177 2.08 41.98 -2.17
N GLY A 178 1.87 42.82 -1.16
CA GLY A 178 1.26 44.15 -1.31
C GLY A 178 -0.27 44.24 -1.12
N SER A 179 -0.92 43.26 -0.49
CA SER A 179 -2.29 43.46 0.00
C SER A 179 -2.25 44.14 1.38
N ASP A 180 -2.14 45.47 1.40
CA ASP A 180 -2.38 46.25 2.60
C ASP A 180 -3.82 46.01 3.06
N PHE A 181 -3.97 45.43 4.25
CA PHE A 181 -5.26 45.22 4.88
C PHE A 181 -5.64 46.52 5.61
N GLU A 182 -6.21 47.49 4.89
CA GLU A 182 -6.78 48.66 5.55
C GLU A 182 -8.02 48.23 6.36
N VAL A 183 -7.88 48.27 7.68
CA VAL A 183 -9.02 48.15 8.60
C VAL A 183 -9.76 49.48 8.56
N PRO A 184 -11.06 49.54 8.17
CA PRO A 184 -11.82 50.77 8.26
C PRO A 184 -11.96 51.11 9.75
N THR A 185 -11.22 52.10 10.22
CA THR A 185 -11.48 52.70 11.53
C THR A 185 -12.80 53.45 11.40
N ARG A 186 -13.88 52.87 11.93
CA ARG A 186 -15.13 53.60 12.13
C ARG A 186 -14.84 54.77 13.07
N HIS A 187 -14.62 55.97 12.54
CA HIS A 187 -14.84 57.17 13.34
C HIS A 187 -16.37 57.37 13.46
N PRO A 188 -16.91 57.48 14.69
CA PRO A 188 -18.31 57.86 14.85
C PRO A 188 -18.49 59.31 14.37
N PRO A 189 -19.59 59.64 13.68
CA PRO A 189 -19.91 61.03 13.36
C PRO A 189 -20.17 61.83 14.64
N ALA A 190 -19.75 63.09 14.60
CA ALA A 190 -19.80 64.08 15.68
C ALA A 190 -21.23 64.40 16.16
#